data_AF-A0A1E9JQQ7-F1
#
_entry.id   AF-A0A1E9JQQ7-F1
#
_cell.length_a   1.000
_cell.length_b   1.000
_cell.length_c   1.000
_cell.angle_alpha   90.00
_cell.angle_beta   90.00
_cell.angle_gamma   90.00
#
_symmetry.space_group_name_H-M   'P 1'
#
loop_
_entity.id
_entity.type
_entity.pdbx_description
1 polymer ?
#
loop_
_entity_poly.entity_id
_entity_poly.type
_entity_poly.pdbx_seq_one_letter_code
_entity_poly.pdbx_strand_id
1 'polypeptide(L)' 'MKKDLKKGFDIGELAKAVENGEHFKKVDRKVEFVYSGKELPVVQKTVSYVVSDEFIEENLEKLLKLNIIRGDQK' A
#
# COMPACT_ATOMS: atom_id res chain seq x y z
N MET A 1 5.31 16.67 19.66
CA MET A 1 6.33 16.29 18.66
C MET A 1 5.63 15.56 17.53
N LYS A 2 5.65 16.06 16.29
CA LYS A 2 5.18 15.28 15.13
C LYS A 2 6.17 14.13 14.96
N LYS A 3 5.74 12.90 15.26
CA LYS A 3 6.54 11.71 14.97
C LYS A 3 6.75 11.68 13.46
N ASP A 4 8.00 11.57 13.02
CA ASP A 4 8.32 11.49 11.60
C ASP A 4 8.05 10.06 11.13
N LEU A 5 6.76 9.74 10.92
CA LEU A 5 6.27 8.41 10.56
C LEU A 5 6.86 7.89 9.23
N LYS A 6 7.49 8.78 8.45
CA LYS A 6 8.18 8.46 7.20
C LYS A 6 9.48 7.68 7.40
N LYS A 7 10.14 7.79 8.55
CA LYS A 7 11.44 7.15 8.79
C LYS A 7 11.41 5.63 9.00
N GLY A 8 10.22 5.03 9.14
CA GLY A 8 10.07 3.60 9.40
C GLY A 8 9.02 2.91 8.54
N PHE A 9 8.62 3.52 7.42
CA PHE A 9 7.57 3.00 6.54
C PHE A 9 8.11 1.96 5.57
N ASP A 10 7.67 0.72 5.70
CA ASP A 10 8.04 -0.39 4.82
C ASP A 10 6.98 -0.62 3.75
N ILE A 11 7.25 -0.11 2.55
CA ILE A 11 6.33 -0.25 1.42
C ILE A 11 6.20 -1.70 0.92
N GLY A 12 7.22 -2.55 1.16
CA GLY A 12 7.18 -3.96 0.78
C GLY A 12 6.22 -4.75 1.66
N GLU A 13 6.26 -4.51 2.97
CA GLU A 13 5.30 -5.12 3.91
C GLU A 13 3.87 -4.63 3.66
N LEU A 14 3.69 -3.35 3.29
CA LEU A 14 2.38 -2.86 2.85
C LEU A 14 1.87 -3.61 1.61
N ALA A 15 2.70 -3.78 0.59
CA ALA A 15 2.33 -4.48 -0.63
C ALA A 15 1.89 -5.93 -0.33
N LYS A 16 2.68 -6.66 0.48
CA LYS A 16 2.33 -8.02 0.93
C LYS A 16 1.01 -8.05 1.69
N ALA A 17 0.79 -7.10 2.61
CA ALA A 17 -0.46 -7.03 3.35
C ALA A 17 -1.67 -6.89 2.40
N VAL A 18 -1.56 -6.00 1.40
CA VAL A 18 -2.61 -5.82 0.39
C VAL A 18 -2.81 -7.07 -0.48
N GLU A 19 -1.73 -7.73 -0.90
CA GLU A 19 -1.79 -9.00 -1.64
C GLU A 19 -2.47 -10.12 -0.83
N ASN A 20 -2.26 -10.12 0.48
CA ASN A 20 -2.90 -11.04 1.42
C ASN A 20 -4.37 -10.68 1.75
N GLY A 21 -4.91 -9.61 1.15
CA GLY A 21 -6.32 -9.21 1.30
C GLY A 21 -6.58 -8.18 2.39
N GLU A 22 -5.55 -7.56 2.97
CA GLU A 22 -5.76 -6.48 3.94
C GLU A 22 -6.36 -5.24 3.29
N HIS A 23 -7.43 -4.72 3.91
CA HIS A 23 -8.10 -3.50 3.47
C HIS A 23 -7.65 -2.29 4.29
N PHE A 24 -7.39 -1.17 3.61
CA PHE A 24 -6.99 0.10 4.22
C PHE A 24 -7.97 1.21 3.84
N LYS A 25 -8.13 2.21 4.72
CA LYS A 25 -8.96 3.40 4.49
C LYS A 25 -8.21 4.41 3.62
N LYS A 26 -8.95 5.27 2.91
CA LYS A 26 -8.42 6.35 2.05
C LYS A 26 -7.29 5.89 1.13
N VAL A 27 -7.46 4.71 0.53
CA VAL A 27 -6.53 4.23 -0.48
C VAL A 27 -6.99 4.72 -1.84
N ASP A 28 -6.17 5.55 -2.47
CA ASP A 28 -6.39 5.91 -3.87
C ASP A 28 -5.85 4.77 -4.72
N ARG A 29 -6.77 4.06 -5.39
CA ARG A 29 -6.48 2.88 -6.19
C ARG A 29 -6.66 3.19 -7.67
N LYS A 30 -5.58 3.06 -8.45
CA LYS A 30 -5.64 3.09 -9.92
C LYS A 30 -5.53 1.66 -10.44
N VAL A 31 -6.45 1.29 -11.34
CA VAL A 31 -6.42 -0.01 -12.03
C VAL A 31 -6.29 0.24 -13.52
N GLU A 32 -5.29 -0.38 -14.13
CA GLU A 32 -5.04 -0.30 -15.56
C GLU A 32 -5.09 -1.71 -16.17
N PHE A 33 -5.75 -1.82 -17.31
CA PHE A 33 -5.81 -3.03 -18.11
C PHE A 33 -5.13 -2.78 -19.45
N VAL A 34 -4.14 -3.60 -19.76
CA VAL A 34 -3.45 -3.56 -21.05
C VAL A 34 -3.77 -4.84 -21.81
N TYR A 35 -4.24 -4.67 -23.04
CA TYR A 35 -4.48 -5.76 -23.98
C TYR A 35 -3.49 -5.64 -25.14
N SER A 36 -2.66 -6.67 -25.31
CA SER A 36 -1.67 -6.75 -26.38
C SER A 36 -2.10 -7.80 -27.40
N GLY A 37 -2.79 -7.39 -28.46
CA GLY A 37 -3.30 -8.31 -29.49
C GLY A 37 -2.23 -8.69 -30.51
N LYS A 38 -1.86 -9.98 -30.55
CA LYS A 38 -1.31 -10.70 -31.73
C LYS A 38 -1.25 -12.23 -31.56
N GLU A 39 -1.31 -12.76 -30.33
CA GLU A 39 -1.53 -14.19 -29.99
C GLU A 39 -2.48 -14.30 -28.78
N LEU A 40 -2.61 -15.51 -28.16
CA LEU A 40 -3.47 -15.84 -27.01
C LEU A 40 -3.73 -14.63 -26.08
N PRO A 41 -4.98 -14.35 -25.71
CA PRO A 41 -5.33 -13.13 -24.98
C PRO A 41 -4.62 -13.09 -23.62
N VAL A 42 -3.54 -12.34 -23.54
CA VAL A 42 -2.89 -11.97 -22.28
C VAL A 42 -3.48 -10.63 -21.85
N VAL A 43 -4.21 -10.64 -20.75
CA VAL A 43 -4.68 -9.43 -20.08
C VAL A 43 -3.71 -9.13 -18.95
N GLN A 44 -2.99 -8.02 -19.06
CA GLN A 44 -2.18 -7.51 -17.95
C GLN A 44 -3.03 -6.55 -17.12
N LYS A 45 -3.10 -6.80 -15.80
CA LYS A 45 -3.75 -5.93 -14.84
C LYS A 45 -2.70 -5.33 -13.92
N THR A 46 -2.56 -4.01 -13.97
CA THR A 46 -1.70 -3.26 -13.05
C THR A 46 -2.58 -2.58 -12.01
N VAL A 47 -2.24 -2.75 -10.73
CA VAL A 47 -2.90 -2.04 -9.62
C VAL A 47 -1.86 -1.17 -8.93
N SER A 48 -2.14 0.12 -8.86
CA SER A 48 -1.29 1.09 -8.17
C SER A 48 -2.04 1.70 -6.99
N TYR A 49 -1.34 1.83 -5.87
CA TYR A 49 -1.85 2.47 -4.66
C TYR A 49 -1.03 3.73 -4.38
N VAL A 50 -1.71 4.83 -4.09
CA VAL A 50 -1.06 6.05 -3.61
C VAL A 50 -1.12 6.07 -2.09
N VAL A 51 0.05 6.21 -1.46
CA VAL A 51 0.19 6.32 0.00
C VAL A 51 0.42 7.79 0.32
N SER A 52 -0.59 8.46 0.87
CA SER A 52 -0.51 9.84 1.33
C SER A 52 -0.27 9.92 2.85
N ASP A 53 0.07 11.11 3.35
CA ASP A 53 0.17 11.34 4.80
C ASP A 53 -1.18 11.07 5.50
N GLU A 54 -2.29 11.44 4.86
CA GLU A 54 -3.65 11.18 5.35
C GLU A 54 -3.97 9.67 5.41
N PHE A 55 -3.52 8.89 4.43
CA PHE A 55 -3.61 7.43 4.48
C PHE A 55 -2.88 6.88 5.71
N ILE A 56 -1.67 7.38 5.99
CA ILE A 56 -0.87 6.92 7.13
C ILE A 56 -1.59 7.24 8.44
N GLU A 57 -2.13 8.45 8.58
CA GLU A 57 -2.84 8.89 9.78
C GLU A 57 -4.10 8.05 10.05
N GLU A 58 -4.92 7.79 9.02
CA GLU A 58 -6.17 7.02 9.13
C GLU A 58 -5.95 5.52 9.40
N ASN A 59 -4.79 5.00 9.01
CA ASN A 59 -4.47 3.59 9.14
C ASN A 59 -3.37 3.32 10.17
N LEU A 60 -2.92 4.32 10.93
CA LEU A 60 -1.72 4.25 11.77
C LEU A 60 -1.72 3.05 12.71
N GLU A 61 -2.81 2.80 13.42
CA GLU A 61 -2.93 1.67 14.36
C GLU A 61 -2.74 0.33 13.64
N LYS A 62 -3.33 0.19 12.46
CA LYS A 62 -3.22 -1.02 11.64
C LYS A 62 -1.81 -1.19 11.06
N LEU A 63 -1.22 -0.10 10.57
CA LEU A 63 0.14 -0.08 10.05
C LEU A 63 1.17 -0.44 11.12
N LEU A 64 0.96 -0.01 12.37
CA LEU A 64 1.78 -0.41 13.52
C LEU A 64 1.60 -1.90 13.85
N LYS A 65 0.35 -2.42 13.92
CA LYS A 65 0.07 -3.84 14.20
C LYS A 65 0.68 -4.78 13.16
N LEU A 66 0.70 -4.36 11.90
CA LEU A 66 1.29 -5.12 10.80
C LEU A 66 2.80 -4.90 10.65
N ASN A 67 3.44 -4.14 11.56
CA ASN A 67 4.86 -3.77 11.50
C ASN A 67 5.28 -3.06 10.18
N ILE A 68 4.31 -2.47 9.46
CA ILE A 68 4.54 -1.68 8.24
C ILE A 68 5.16 -0.34 8.60
N ILE A 69 4.77 0.23 9.73
CA ILE A 69 5.47 1.36 10.33
C ILE A 69 6.12 0.87 11.61
N ARG A 70 7.44 1.01 11.69
CA ARG A 70 8.14 0.91 12.95
C ARG A 70 8.07 2.29 13.60
N GLY A 71 7.12 2.48 14.52
CA GLY A 71 7.24 3.61 15.44
C GLY A 71 8.60 3.52 16.13
N ASP A 72 9.25 4.64 16.47
CA ASP A 72 10.46 4.64 17.30
C ASP A 72 10.18 3.79 18.56
N GLN A 73 10.52 2.50 18.51
CA GLN A 73 10.54 1.61 19.64
C GLN A 73 11.84 1.96 20.34
N LYS A 74 11.75 3.02 21.16
CA LYS A 74 12.72 3.26 22.23
C LYS A 74 12.72 2.10 23.21
#